data_AF-A0A4S4DFY7-F1
#
_entry.id   AF-A0A4S4DFY7-F1
#
_cell.length_a   1.000
_cell.length_b   1.000
_cell.length_c   1.000
_cell.angle_alpha   90.00
_cell.angle_beta   90.00
_cell.angle_gamma   90.00
#
_symmetry.space_group_name_H-M   'P 1'
#
loop_
_entity.id
_entity.type
_entity.pdbx_description
1 polymer ?
#
loop_
_entity_poly.entity_id
_entity_poly.type
_entity_poly.pdbx_seq_one_letter_code
_entity_poly.pdbx_strand_id
1 'polypeptide(L)'
;MRVEDETKKKKAKKKAKAKKRKKTHRNSLRRCRRKGMAGLPSPLCFYVASWCCVAQLMRLGQNNLHSYISFFLFLFKIFLNIAPVPLNSPENLISAPDVPETHQRRTHVVPKPYLTEPDVPDYFLPYPVRVQPFRYAYPHPVNEATNFPELTNKEPWLSSTKLVVKPDMLFGKRGKSGLVALNLDLAQVADFVKARLGVEVEMGGCKAPITTFIVEPFVPHDQEYYLSIVSDRLGCTISFSECGGIEIEENWDKVKTISLPTEKPMTLEACAPLIATLPLEVRGKIGDFILGVFAVFQDLDFSFLEMNPFTLVNGEPYPLDMRGELDDTAAFKNFKKWGDIEFPLPFGRVLSPTESFIHSLDEKTSASLKFTVLNPKGRIWTMVAGGGASVIYADTVGDLGYASELGNYAEYSGAPNEDEVLQYARVVIDCATADPDGRKRALLIGGGIANFTDVAATFNGIIRALREKESKLKASRMHIYVRRGGPNYQTGLAKMRALGEELGVPLEVYGPEATMTGICKQAIDCIMSAA
;
A
#
# COMPACT_ATOMS: atom_id res chain seq x y z
N MET A 1 32.06 -64.93 11.11
CA MET A 1 31.63 -64.88 9.69
C MET A 1 30.23 -64.27 9.43
N ARG A 2 29.27 -64.20 10.37
CA ARG A 2 27.92 -63.62 10.11
C ARG A 2 27.77 -62.10 10.30
N VAL A 3 28.69 -61.41 10.98
CA VAL A 3 28.56 -59.97 11.32
C VAL A 3 29.17 -59.04 10.25
N GLU A 4 30.19 -59.49 9.51
CA GLU A 4 30.82 -58.70 8.44
C GLU A 4 29.97 -58.63 7.15
N ASP A 5 29.09 -59.61 6.91
CA ASP A 5 28.26 -59.65 5.70
C ASP A 5 27.06 -58.67 5.78
N GLU A 6 26.52 -58.42 6.98
CA GLU A 6 25.46 -57.42 7.18
C GLU A 6 25.97 -55.98 7.04
N THR A 7 27.18 -55.69 7.50
CA THR A 7 27.79 -54.36 7.38
C THR A 7 28.13 -54.04 5.93
N LYS A 8 28.58 -55.03 5.14
CA LYS A 8 28.79 -54.89 3.69
C LYS A 8 27.47 -54.67 2.94
N LYS A 9 26.40 -55.41 3.26
CA LYS A 9 25.05 -55.20 2.69
C LYS A 9 24.46 -53.82 3.02
N LYS A 10 24.63 -53.32 4.25
CA LYS A 10 24.18 -51.97 4.66
C LYS A 10 24.97 -50.87 3.93
N LYS A 11 26.29 -51.01 3.77
CA LYS A 11 27.12 -50.06 2.99
C LYS A 11 26.77 -50.06 1.50
N ALA A 12 26.48 -51.23 0.90
CA ALA A 12 26.05 -51.35 -0.49
C ALA A 12 24.67 -50.69 -0.75
N LYS A 13 23.69 -50.91 0.14
CA LYS A 13 22.37 -50.23 0.07
C LYS A 13 22.50 -48.70 0.21
N LYS A 14 23.42 -48.22 1.06
CA LYS A 14 23.67 -46.77 1.23
C LYS A 14 24.33 -46.16 -0.01
N LYS A 15 25.30 -46.84 -0.63
CA LYS A 15 25.90 -46.43 -1.92
C LYS A 15 24.90 -46.44 -3.08
N ALA A 16 24.00 -47.43 -3.14
CA ALA A 16 22.96 -47.50 -4.17
C ALA A 16 21.92 -46.36 -4.02
N LYS A 17 21.47 -46.05 -2.80
CA LYS A 17 20.61 -44.88 -2.52
C LYS A 17 21.30 -43.56 -2.87
N ALA A 18 22.59 -43.42 -2.61
CA ALA A 18 23.37 -42.23 -2.97
C ALA A 18 23.52 -42.06 -4.49
N LYS A 19 23.78 -43.14 -5.24
CA LYS A 19 23.82 -43.12 -6.73
C LYS A 19 22.46 -42.78 -7.32
N LYS A 20 21.36 -43.30 -6.76
CA LYS A 20 19.99 -43.00 -7.21
C LYS A 20 19.66 -41.52 -6.96
N ARG A 21 20.00 -40.96 -5.79
CA ARG A 21 19.85 -39.53 -5.47
C ARG A 21 20.66 -38.62 -6.40
N LYS A 22 21.92 -38.95 -6.70
CA LYS A 22 22.75 -38.19 -7.66
C LYS A 22 22.18 -38.21 -9.09
N LYS A 23 21.61 -39.33 -9.54
CA LYS A 23 20.97 -39.44 -10.88
C LYS A 23 19.69 -38.62 -10.96
N THR A 24 18.85 -38.61 -9.91
CA THR A 24 17.64 -37.78 -9.83
C THR A 24 17.98 -36.28 -9.82
N HIS A 25 19.04 -35.89 -9.11
CA HIS A 25 19.50 -34.50 -9.03
C HIS A 25 20.07 -34.00 -10.38
N ARG A 26 20.85 -34.82 -11.09
CA ARG A 26 21.39 -34.47 -12.43
C ARG A 26 20.28 -34.31 -13.47
N ASN A 27 19.18 -35.06 -13.33
CA ASN A 27 17.99 -34.94 -14.17
C ASN A 27 17.13 -33.73 -13.82
N SER A 28 17.04 -33.31 -12.56
CA SER A 28 16.30 -32.08 -12.18
C SER A 28 17.04 -30.81 -12.63
N LEU A 29 18.38 -30.77 -12.49
CA LEU A 29 19.22 -29.67 -12.98
C LEU A 29 19.16 -29.51 -14.51
N ARG A 30 19.12 -30.62 -15.26
CA ARG A 30 18.90 -30.59 -16.73
C ARG A 30 17.50 -30.09 -17.10
N ARG A 31 16.49 -30.33 -16.26
CA ARG A 31 15.11 -29.85 -16.46
C ARG A 31 14.96 -28.35 -16.16
N CYS A 32 15.67 -27.84 -15.15
CA CYS A 32 15.72 -26.40 -14.85
C CYS A 32 16.47 -25.61 -15.94
N ARG A 33 17.58 -26.13 -16.50
CA ARG A 33 18.28 -25.48 -17.61
C ARG A 33 17.49 -25.44 -18.92
N ARG A 34 16.63 -26.43 -19.19
CA ARG A 34 15.74 -26.45 -20.36
C ARG A 34 14.53 -25.51 -20.25
N LYS A 35 14.24 -24.96 -19.07
CA LYS A 35 13.10 -24.07 -18.81
C LYS A 35 13.49 -22.58 -18.64
N GLY A 36 14.71 -22.19 -19.05
CA GLY A 36 15.07 -20.77 -19.15
C GLY A 36 15.18 -19.99 -17.84
N MET A 37 15.40 -20.62 -16.68
CA MET A 37 15.54 -19.91 -15.39
C MET A 37 16.99 -19.52 -15.07
N ALA A 38 17.69 -18.90 -16.03
CA ALA A 38 18.98 -18.28 -15.80
C ALA A 38 18.79 -16.76 -15.78
N GLY A 39 18.30 -16.21 -14.67
CA GLY A 39 18.08 -14.76 -14.56
C GLY A 39 17.29 -14.24 -13.36
N LEU A 40 16.95 -15.06 -12.36
CA LEU A 40 16.22 -14.58 -11.17
C LEU A 40 17.19 -14.21 -10.03
N PRO A 41 16.95 -13.08 -9.32
CA PRO A 41 17.75 -12.70 -8.16
C PRO A 41 17.66 -13.74 -7.03
N SER A 42 18.76 -13.89 -6.30
CA SER A 42 19.00 -14.95 -5.31
C SER A 42 17.93 -15.17 -4.23
N PRO A 43 17.13 -14.17 -3.77
CA PRO A 43 16.09 -14.40 -2.76
C PRO A 43 14.87 -15.16 -3.30
N LEU A 44 14.49 -14.89 -4.57
CA LEU A 44 13.32 -15.53 -5.19
C LEU A 44 13.55 -17.03 -5.40
N CYS A 45 14.80 -17.41 -5.67
CA CYS A 45 15.17 -18.81 -5.87
C CYS A 45 15.02 -19.62 -4.55
N PHE A 46 15.21 -18.99 -3.40
CA PHE A 46 15.08 -19.61 -2.07
C PHE A 46 13.62 -19.84 -1.68
N TYR A 47 12.75 -18.88 -2.00
CA TYR A 47 11.31 -18.98 -1.75
C TYR A 47 10.66 -20.08 -2.59
N VAL A 48 10.97 -20.11 -3.89
CA VAL A 48 10.42 -21.11 -4.82
C VAL A 48 10.93 -22.53 -4.52
N ALA A 49 12.20 -22.67 -4.12
CA ALA A 49 12.76 -23.96 -3.72
C ALA A 49 12.16 -24.49 -2.40
N SER A 50 11.91 -23.61 -1.43
CA SER A 50 11.28 -23.97 -0.16
C SER A 50 9.84 -24.43 -0.35
N TRP A 51 9.06 -23.73 -1.17
CA TRP A 51 7.67 -24.07 -1.47
C TRP A 51 7.53 -25.36 -2.28
N CYS A 52 8.39 -25.58 -3.29
CA CYS A 52 8.39 -26.83 -4.04
C CYS A 52 8.71 -28.04 -3.15
N CYS A 53 9.55 -27.88 -2.12
CA CYS A 53 9.93 -28.95 -1.21
C CYS A 53 8.84 -29.23 -0.17
N VAL A 54 8.18 -28.19 0.38
CA VAL A 54 7.02 -28.32 1.28
C VAL A 54 5.89 -29.05 0.57
N ALA A 55 5.58 -28.69 -0.68
CA ALA A 55 4.59 -29.39 -1.49
C ALA A 55 4.95 -30.87 -1.74
N GLN A 56 6.24 -31.20 -1.80
CA GLN A 56 6.71 -32.56 -2.03
C GLN A 56 6.81 -33.41 -0.76
N LEU A 57 7.04 -32.78 0.40
CA LEU A 57 6.99 -33.42 1.73
C LEU A 57 5.55 -33.66 2.18
N MET A 58 4.62 -32.73 1.88
CA MET A 58 3.19 -32.92 2.09
C MET A 58 2.63 -34.09 1.26
N ARG A 59 3.15 -34.30 0.05
CA ARG A 59 2.82 -35.48 -0.79
C ARG A 59 3.39 -36.81 -0.26
N LEU A 60 4.33 -36.79 0.67
CA LEU A 60 4.99 -37.98 1.23
C LEU A 60 4.53 -38.32 2.66
N GLY A 61 3.56 -37.58 3.21
CA GLY A 61 2.93 -37.90 4.49
C GLY A 61 3.85 -37.80 5.72
N GLN A 62 4.97 -37.09 5.63
CA GLN A 62 5.88 -36.91 6.76
C GLN A 62 5.56 -35.62 7.53
N ASN A 63 4.66 -35.72 8.51
CA ASN A 63 4.31 -34.66 9.45
C ASN A 63 5.12 -34.79 10.74
N ASN A 64 6.43 -34.47 10.73
CA ASN A 64 7.17 -34.36 11.97
C ASN A 64 8.03 -33.09 11.99
N LEU A 65 7.67 -32.16 12.89
CA LEU A 65 8.22 -30.81 13.06
C LEU A 65 9.75 -30.82 13.22
N HIS A 66 10.28 -31.88 13.83
CA HIS A 66 11.71 -32.07 14.06
C HIS A 66 12.55 -32.20 12.77
N SER A 67 11.96 -32.74 11.69
CA SER A 67 12.61 -32.87 10.39
C SER A 67 12.64 -31.55 9.62
N TYR A 68 11.63 -30.70 9.80
CA TYR A 68 11.58 -29.36 9.22
C TYR A 68 12.61 -28.44 9.88
N ILE A 69 12.69 -28.44 11.21
CA ILE A 69 13.64 -27.61 11.98
C ILE A 69 15.09 -28.00 11.68
N SER A 70 15.41 -29.29 11.64
CA SER A 70 16.78 -29.75 11.34
C SER A 70 17.26 -29.37 9.93
N PHE A 71 16.35 -29.35 8.95
CA PHE A 71 16.69 -28.97 7.58
C PHE A 71 16.77 -27.45 7.39
N PHE A 72 15.92 -26.68 8.08
CA PHE A 72 16.00 -25.22 8.10
C PHE A 72 17.31 -24.75 8.73
N LEU A 73 17.71 -25.33 9.87
CA LEU A 73 19.00 -25.04 10.51
C LEU A 73 20.20 -25.46 9.64
N PHE A 74 20.06 -26.50 8.81
CA PHE A 74 21.10 -26.92 7.87
C PHE A 74 21.26 -25.93 6.70
N LEU A 75 20.15 -25.44 6.13
CA LEU A 75 20.18 -24.40 5.10
C LEU A 75 20.70 -23.06 5.63
N PHE A 76 20.33 -22.72 6.88
CA PHE A 76 20.82 -21.53 7.58
C PHE A 76 22.34 -21.59 7.81
N LYS A 77 22.88 -22.77 8.16
CA LYS A 77 24.34 -23.00 8.29
C LYS A 77 25.11 -22.91 6.98
N ILE A 78 24.50 -23.28 5.85
CA ILE A 78 25.14 -23.18 4.53
C ILE A 78 25.22 -21.72 4.05
N PHE A 79 24.26 -20.88 4.44
CA PHE A 79 24.18 -19.49 3.97
C PHE A 79 25.08 -18.50 4.74
N LEU A 80 25.45 -18.79 6.00
CA LEU A 80 26.20 -17.86 6.85
C LEU A 80 27.71 -18.11 6.97
N ASN A 81 28.26 -19.18 6.39
CA ASN A 81 29.71 -19.46 6.32
C ASN A 81 30.48 -19.25 7.66
N ILE A 82 29.91 -19.70 8.79
CA ILE A 82 30.54 -19.60 10.11
C ILE A 82 31.31 -20.89 10.42
N ALA A 83 32.61 -20.77 10.70
CA ALA A 83 33.48 -21.87 11.14
C ALA A 83 33.14 -22.33 12.57
N PRO A 84 33.38 -23.61 12.94
CA PRO A 84 32.90 -24.17 14.20
C PRO A 84 33.78 -23.78 15.40
N VAL A 85 33.14 -23.26 16.46
CA VAL A 85 33.71 -23.20 17.83
C VAL A 85 33.22 -24.43 18.61
N PRO A 86 34.07 -25.17 19.33
CA PRO A 86 33.65 -26.35 20.07
C PRO A 86 32.94 -25.97 21.38
N LEU A 87 31.75 -26.54 21.61
CA LEU A 87 30.98 -26.43 22.84
C LEU A 87 31.57 -27.37 23.92
N ASN A 88 32.06 -26.79 25.02
CA ASN A 88 32.34 -27.51 26.27
C ASN A 88 31.23 -27.22 27.30
N SER A 89 30.62 -28.33 27.77
CA SER A 89 29.95 -28.62 29.06
C SER A 89 28.82 -27.72 29.63
N PRO A 90 27.91 -28.32 30.45
CA PRO A 90 26.58 -27.77 30.73
C PRO A 90 26.40 -27.37 32.21
N GLU A 91 25.98 -26.13 32.51
CA GLU A 91 25.45 -25.81 33.84
C GLU A 91 24.30 -24.78 33.76
N ASN A 92 23.29 -25.02 34.61
CA ASN A 92 22.18 -24.15 35.03
C ASN A 92 20.89 -24.12 34.19
N LEU A 93 20.15 -25.25 34.26
CA LEU A 93 18.69 -25.24 34.24
C LEU A 93 18.19 -24.87 35.65
N ILE A 94 17.62 -23.67 35.80
CA ILE A 94 16.86 -23.30 37.00
C ILE A 94 15.38 -23.62 36.73
N SER A 95 14.84 -24.45 37.61
CA SER A 95 13.47 -24.94 37.71
C SER A 95 12.45 -23.85 37.98
N ALA A 96 11.31 -23.89 37.27
CA ALA A 96 10.08 -23.20 37.66
C ALA A 96 9.36 -23.99 38.77
N PRO A 97 8.80 -23.35 39.81
CA PRO A 97 7.97 -24.03 40.79
C PRO A 97 6.48 -24.04 40.39
N ASP A 98 5.86 -25.21 40.47
CA ASP A 98 4.41 -25.44 40.50
C ASP A 98 3.82 -25.15 41.88
N VAL A 99 2.71 -24.40 42.01
CA VAL A 99 1.61 -24.61 43.00
C VAL A 99 0.35 -23.75 42.63
N PRO A 100 -0.87 -23.96 43.19
CA PRO A 100 -1.96 -24.81 42.65
C PRO A 100 -3.29 -24.06 42.38
N GLU A 101 -4.25 -24.76 41.76
CA GLU A 101 -5.65 -24.34 41.57
C GLU A 101 -6.38 -24.12 42.92
N THR A 102 -7.09 -22.99 43.03
CA THR A 102 -8.20 -22.83 43.98
C THR A 102 -9.37 -22.07 43.34
N HIS A 103 -10.56 -22.67 43.45
CA HIS A 103 -11.85 -22.07 43.10
C HIS A 103 -12.27 -21.01 44.13
N GLN A 104 -12.53 -19.77 43.70
CA GLN A 104 -13.40 -18.84 44.43
C GLN A 104 -14.27 -17.98 43.51
N ARG A 105 -15.43 -17.61 44.06
CA ARG A 105 -16.69 -17.17 43.43
C ARG A 105 -16.61 -15.80 42.74
N ARG A 106 -17.38 -15.66 41.65
CA ARG A 106 -17.67 -14.39 40.96
C ARG A 106 -18.44 -13.43 41.88
N THR A 107 -17.89 -12.26 42.12
CA THR A 107 -18.64 -11.06 42.52
C THR A 107 -18.46 -9.99 41.44
N HIS A 108 -19.56 -9.33 41.08
CA HIS A 108 -19.58 -8.26 40.09
C HIS A 108 -18.77 -7.06 40.58
N VAL A 109 -17.78 -6.64 39.79
CA VAL A 109 -17.06 -5.37 39.95
C VAL A 109 -17.33 -4.53 38.72
N VAL A 110 -17.93 -3.35 38.96
CA VAL A 110 -18.13 -2.26 37.99
C VAL A 110 -16.75 -1.69 37.62
N PRO A 111 -16.41 -1.48 36.33
CA PRO A 111 -15.12 -0.93 35.97
C PRO A 111 -15.04 0.56 36.35
N LYS A 112 -14.08 0.89 37.22
CA LYS A 112 -13.64 2.27 37.49
C LYS A 112 -12.77 2.79 36.33
N PRO A 113 -12.78 4.11 36.06
CA PRO A 113 -12.08 4.72 34.94
C PRO A 113 -10.56 4.54 35.04
N TYR A 114 -9.93 4.42 33.87
CA TYR A 114 -8.50 4.19 33.69
C TYR A 114 -7.66 5.14 34.54
N LEU A 115 -6.81 4.56 35.37
CA LEU A 115 -5.71 5.23 36.05
C LEU A 115 -4.70 5.70 34.99
N THR A 116 -4.18 6.90 35.24
CA THR A 116 -3.13 7.63 34.52
C THR A 116 -2.02 6.75 33.97
N GLU A 117 -1.62 7.07 32.74
CA GLU A 117 -0.55 6.45 31.95
C GLU A 117 0.75 6.23 32.76
N PRO A 118 1.42 5.08 32.62
CA PRO A 118 2.83 4.98 33.00
C PRO A 118 3.68 5.72 31.98
N ASP A 119 4.57 6.58 32.47
CA ASP A 119 5.57 7.32 31.69
C ASP A 119 6.20 6.44 30.60
N VAL A 120 5.76 6.63 29.36
CA VAL A 120 6.46 6.12 28.18
C VAL A 120 7.68 7.01 28.00
N PRO A 121 8.92 6.48 28.05
CA PRO A 121 10.09 7.31 27.84
C PRO A 121 10.01 7.92 26.44
N ASP A 122 9.95 9.24 26.41
CA ASP A 122 10.11 10.07 25.22
C ASP A 122 11.43 9.72 24.53
N TYR A 123 11.36 8.86 23.50
CA TYR A 123 12.40 8.78 22.47
C TYR A 123 12.25 9.98 21.53
N PHE A 124 12.22 11.20 22.10
CA PHE A 124 12.36 12.42 21.34
C PHE A 124 13.82 12.56 20.93
N LEU A 125 14.06 12.72 19.62
CA LEU A 125 15.32 13.20 19.09
C LEU A 125 15.76 14.44 19.89
N PRO A 126 17.02 14.52 20.38
CA PRO A 126 17.47 15.60 21.25
C PRO A 126 17.81 16.85 20.43
N TYR A 127 16.89 17.36 19.61
CA TYR A 127 17.03 18.66 18.98
C TYR A 127 15.63 19.28 18.79
N PRO A 128 15.23 20.26 19.62
CA PRO A 128 14.16 21.16 19.20
C PRO A 128 14.70 21.95 18.00
N VAL A 129 14.34 21.54 16.79
CA VAL A 129 14.55 22.37 15.61
C VAL A 129 13.64 23.60 15.79
N ARG A 130 14.20 24.68 16.36
CA ARG A 130 13.61 26.01 16.21
C ARG A 130 13.77 26.38 14.74
N VAL A 131 12.83 25.93 13.92
CA VAL A 131 12.62 26.51 12.60
C VAL A 131 12.18 27.94 12.88
N GLN A 132 13.09 28.91 12.75
CA GLN A 132 12.65 30.30 12.68
C GLN A 132 11.68 30.38 11.50
N PRO A 133 10.50 31.00 11.65
CA PRO A 133 9.63 31.22 10.52
C PRO A 133 10.39 32.14 9.56
N PHE A 134 11.05 31.55 8.57
CA PHE A 134 11.45 32.30 7.39
C PHE A 134 10.16 32.91 6.86
N ARG A 135 10.14 34.24 6.72
CA ARG A 135 9.02 34.99 6.15
C ARG A 135 8.96 34.74 4.65
N TYR A 136 8.71 33.50 4.27
CA TYR A 136 8.29 33.17 2.91
C TYR A 136 6.84 33.58 2.77
N ALA A 137 6.49 34.22 1.65
CA ALA A 137 5.10 34.35 1.29
C ALA A 137 4.56 32.94 1.07
N TYR A 138 3.50 32.58 1.80
CA TYR A 138 2.93 31.25 1.68
C TYR A 138 2.26 31.12 0.30
N PRO A 139 2.56 30.05 -0.45
CA PRO A 139 1.82 29.72 -1.67
C PRO A 139 0.32 29.70 -1.39
N HIS A 140 -0.49 30.27 -2.30
CA HIS A 140 -1.94 30.26 -2.15
C HIS A 140 -2.60 29.40 -3.23
N PRO A 141 -3.46 28.43 -2.84
CA PRO A 141 -4.25 27.67 -3.79
C PRO A 141 -5.32 28.57 -4.41
N VAL A 142 -5.53 28.40 -5.72
CA VAL A 142 -6.53 29.11 -6.52
C VAL A 142 -7.40 28.09 -7.25
N ASN A 143 -8.70 28.19 -7.08
CA ASN A 143 -9.72 27.31 -7.66
C ASN A 143 -10.95 28.11 -8.10
N GLU A 144 -12.01 27.43 -8.53
CA GLU A 144 -13.25 28.08 -9.00
C GLU A 144 -13.92 28.98 -7.95
N ALA A 145 -13.75 28.68 -6.66
CA ALA A 145 -14.30 29.47 -5.57
C ALA A 145 -13.45 30.71 -5.21
N THR A 146 -12.29 30.90 -5.84
CA THR A 146 -11.36 31.96 -5.48
C THR A 146 -11.82 33.33 -5.98
N ASN A 147 -11.98 34.27 -5.04
CA ASN A 147 -12.21 35.68 -5.30
C ASN A 147 -10.88 36.45 -5.19
N PHE A 148 -10.30 36.85 -6.32
CA PHE A 148 -9.00 37.54 -6.37
C PHE A 148 -8.95 38.85 -5.56
N PRO A 149 -9.97 39.74 -5.61
CA PRO A 149 -10.03 40.91 -4.72
C PRO A 149 -9.94 40.56 -3.23
N GLU A 150 -10.72 39.58 -2.77
CA GLU A 150 -10.68 39.14 -1.36
C GLU A 150 -9.34 38.51 -1.00
N LEU A 151 -8.80 37.67 -1.88
CA LEU A 151 -7.50 37.05 -1.72
C LEU A 151 -6.39 38.11 -1.60
N THR A 152 -6.43 39.16 -2.41
CA THR A 152 -5.45 40.26 -2.38
C THR A 152 -5.53 41.07 -1.08
N ASN A 153 -6.73 41.27 -0.54
CA ASN A 153 -6.89 41.94 0.76
C ASN A 153 -6.31 41.11 1.90
N LYS A 154 -6.45 39.78 1.83
CA LYS A 154 -5.86 38.85 2.80
C LYS A 154 -4.34 38.76 2.64
N GLU A 155 -3.85 38.83 1.41
CA GLU A 155 -2.47 38.57 1.02
C GLU A 155 -1.90 39.72 0.17
N PRO A 156 -1.54 40.87 0.80
CA PRO A 156 -1.14 42.07 0.07
C PRO A 156 0.10 41.89 -0.82
N TRP A 157 0.93 40.88 -0.54
CA TRP A 157 2.13 40.59 -1.33
C TRP A 157 1.82 40.22 -2.77
N LEU A 158 0.61 39.69 -3.06
CA LEU A 158 0.18 39.34 -4.42
C LEU A 158 0.20 40.54 -5.38
N SER A 159 0.06 41.75 -4.86
CA SER A 159 0.11 42.98 -5.66
C SER A 159 1.46 43.68 -5.67
N SER A 160 2.40 43.30 -4.80
CA SER A 160 3.69 43.99 -4.63
C SER A 160 4.88 43.26 -5.24
N THR A 161 4.69 42.02 -5.70
CA THR A 161 5.74 41.23 -6.35
C THR A 161 5.25 40.62 -7.66
N LYS A 162 6.20 40.17 -8.48
CA LYS A 162 5.92 39.33 -9.65
C LYS A 162 5.59 37.91 -9.18
N LEU A 163 4.78 37.21 -9.97
CA LEU A 163 4.15 35.96 -9.58
C LEU A 163 4.48 34.82 -10.55
N VAL A 164 4.37 33.61 -10.01
CA VAL A 164 4.32 32.33 -10.72
C VAL A 164 2.94 31.73 -10.49
N VAL A 165 2.39 31.11 -11.53
CA VAL A 165 1.16 30.31 -11.42
C VAL A 165 1.35 28.97 -12.13
N LYS A 166 0.97 27.89 -11.44
CA LYS A 166 1.09 26.51 -11.95
C LYS A 166 -0.04 25.63 -11.36
N PRO A 167 -0.50 24.57 -12.06
CA PRO A 167 -1.41 23.59 -11.47
C PRO A 167 -0.79 22.86 -10.29
N ASP A 168 -1.61 22.58 -9.28
CA ASP A 168 -1.25 21.77 -8.13
C ASP A 168 -2.23 20.61 -7.96
N MET A 169 -2.00 19.55 -8.75
CA MET A 169 -2.92 18.40 -8.87
C MET A 169 -2.15 17.08 -9.06
N LEU A 170 -1.00 16.95 -8.41
CA LEU A 170 -0.16 15.73 -8.40
C LEU A 170 0.26 15.20 -9.79
N PHE A 171 0.59 16.08 -10.74
CA PHE A 171 1.23 15.69 -11.98
C PHE A 171 2.49 16.51 -12.28
N GLY A 172 3.52 15.84 -12.82
CA GLY A 172 4.80 16.45 -13.17
C GLY A 172 4.80 17.12 -14.56
N LYS A 173 5.98 17.59 -14.99
CA LYS A 173 6.22 18.14 -16.35
C LYS A 173 5.32 19.32 -16.74
N ARG A 174 4.85 20.08 -15.75
CA ARG A 174 4.00 21.28 -15.91
C ARG A 174 4.65 22.33 -16.82
N GLY A 175 5.95 22.60 -16.62
CA GLY A 175 6.70 23.56 -17.43
C GLY A 175 6.79 23.16 -18.90
N LYS A 176 7.15 21.88 -19.18
CA LYS A 176 7.20 21.32 -20.55
C LYS A 176 5.83 21.27 -21.23
N SER A 177 4.74 21.33 -20.46
CA SER A 177 3.35 21.31 -20.96
C SER A 177 2.73 22.70 -21.12
N GLY A 178 3.49 23.78 -20.92
CA GLY A 178 2.96 25.16 -21.02
C GLY A 178 1.92 25.50 -19.94
N LEU A 179 1.94 24.76 -18.83
CA LEU A 179 1.04 24.94 -17.69
C LEU A 179 1.67 25.75 -16.56
N VAL A 180 2.89 26.27 -16.74
CA VAL A 180 3.53 27.19 -15.80
C VAL A 180 3.70 28.54 -16.48
N ALA A 181 3.25 29.60 -15.83
CA ALA A 181 3.59 30.96 -16.23
C ALA A 181 4.38 31.66 -15.14
N LEU A 182 5.40 32.40 -15.57
CA LEU A 182 6.39 33.04 -14.73
C LEU A 182 6.35 34.56 -14.93
N ASN A 183 6.84 35.30 -13.93
CA ASN A 183 7.04 36.75 -13.99
C ASN A 183 5.77 37.55 -14.34
N LEU A 184 4.62 37.10 -13.82
CA LEU A 184 3.32 37.73 -14.07
C LEU A 184 2.99 38.79 -13.01
N ASP A 185 2.14 39.75 -13.33
CA ASP A 185 1.36 40.46 -12.32
C ASP A 185 0.04 39.74 -12.00
N LEU A 186 -0.68 40.21 -10.98
CA LEU A 186 -1.91 39.58 -10.51
C LEU A 186 -3.02 39.52 -11.58
N ALA A 187 -3.14 40.55 -12.42
CA ALA A 187 -4.14 40.58 -13.49
C ALA A 187 -3.84 39.50 -14.54
N GLN A 188 -2.57 39.37 -14.93
CA GLN A 188 -2.09 38.33 -15.82
C GLN A 188 -2.28 36.92 -15.24
N VAL A 189 -2.08 36.75 -13.92
CA VAL A 189 -2.37 35.48 -13.23
C VAL A 189 -3.86 35.15 -13.32
N ALA A 190 -4.75 36.11 -13.05
CA ALA A 190 -6.19 35.91 -13.14
C ALA A 190 -6.62 35.51 -14.56
N ASP A 191 -6.08 36.16 -15.59
CA ASP A 191 -6.32 35.81 -16.99
C ASP A 191 -5.79 34.41 -17.34
N PHE A 192 -4.58 34.06 -16.86
CA PHE A 192 -3.99 32.74 -17.07
C PHE A 192 -4.84 31.62 -16.47
N VAL A 193 -5.31 31.79 -15.24
CA VAL A 193 -6.19 30.85 -14.52
C VAL A 193 -7.53 30.74 -15.24
N LYS A 194 -8.18 31.88 -15.55
CA LYS A 194 -9.47 31.91 -16.24
C LYS A 194 -9.46 31.16 -17.58
N ALA A 195 -8.36 31.23 -18.31
CA ALA A 195 -8.22 30.56 -19.60
C ALA A 195 -8.03 29.03 -19.50
N ARG A 196 -7.67 28.49 -18.32
CA ARG A 196 -7.26 27.08 -18.16
C ARG A 196 -8.07 26.31 -17.13
N LEU A 197 -8.69 27.00 -16.17
CA LEU A 197 -9.55 26.38 -15.17
C LEU A 197 -10.74 25.69 -15.88
N GLY A 198 -10.97 24.42 -15.56
CA GLY A 198 -11.98 23.57 -16.19
C GLY A 198 -11.58 22.99 -17.54
N VAL A 199 -10.45 23.40 -18.14
CA VAL A 199 -9.97 22.87 -19.42
C VAL A 199 -9.35 21.48 -19.20
N GLU A 200 -9.79 20.51 -19.99
CA GLU A 200 -9.22 19.15 -19.98
C GLU A 200 -7.80 19.12 -20.54
N VAL A 201 -6.90 18.48 -19.80
CA VAL A 201 -5.53 18.20 -20.23
C VAL A 201 -5.24 16.71 -20.09
N GLU A 202 -4.35 16.20 -20.95
CA GLU A 202 -3.89 14.82 -20.91
C GLU A 202 -2.47 14.76 -20.35
N MET A 203 -2.31 14.09 -19.22
CA MET A 203 -1.03 13.91 -18.53
C MET A 203 -0.83 12.44 -18.20
N GLY A 204 0.24 11.83 -18.70
CA GLY A 204 0.59 10.44 -18.39
C GLY A 204 -0.49 9.42 -18.79
N GLY A 205 -1.25 9.68 -19.86
CA GLY A 205 -2.36 8.83 -20.32
C GLY A 205 -3.68 9.02 -19.55
N CYS A 206 -3.74 9.99 -18.63
CA CYS A 206 -4.95 10.38 -17.92
C CYS A 206 -5.45 11.73 -18.43
N LYS A 207 -6.74 11.82 -18.77
CA LYS A 207 -7.38 13.06 -19.25
C LYS A 207 -8.36 13.58 -18.19
N ALA A 208 -8.15 14.81 -17.73
CA ALA A 208 -9.02 15.44 -16.73
C ALA A 208 -8.94 16.98 -16.76
N PRO A 209 -9.96 17.69 -16.25
CA PRO A 209 -9.94 19.15 -16.17
C PRO A 209 -8.95 19.63 -15.11
N ILE A 210 -8.34 20.80 -15.35
CA ILE A 210 -7.56 21.51 -14.33
C ILE A 210 -8.52 22.22 -13.37
N THR A 211 -8.49 21.88 -12.08
CA THR A 211 -9.38 22.46 -11.06
C THR A 211 -8.67 23.33 -10.04
N THR A 212 -7.36 23.19 -9.91
CA THR A 212 -6.58 23.84 -8.85
C THR A 212 -5.23 24.32 -9.37
N PHE A 213 -4.93 25.58 -9.09
CA PHE A 213 -3.65 26.22 -9.29
C PHE A 213 -3.02 26.60 -7.95
N ILE A 214 -1.73 26.89 -7.97
CA ILE A 214 -1.00 27.51 -6.86
C ILE A 214 -0.31 28.78 -7.39
N VAL A 215 -0.39 29.84 -6.61
CA VAL A 215 0.23 31.15 -6.91
C VAL A 215 1.32 31.43 -5.89
N GLU A 216 2.50 31.77 -6.40
CA GLU A 216 3.73 31.95 -5.62
C GLU A 216 4.49 33.20 -6.09
N PRO A 217 5.37 33.80 -5.26
CA PRO A 217 6.28 34.83 -5.73
C PRO A 217 7.21 34.30 -6.82
N PHE A 218 7.42 35.11 -7.86
CA PHE A 218 8.49 34.90 -8.82
C PHE A 218 9.83 35.26 -8.21
N VAL A 219 10.75 34.31 -8.24
CA VAL A 219 12.12 34.46 -7.77
C VAL A 219 13.04 34.50 -8.99
N PRO A 220 13.65 35.65 -9.32
CA PRO A 220 14.70 35.70 -10.33
C PRO A 220 15.91 34.90 -9.86
N HIS A 221 16.39 33.96 -10.68
CA HIS A 221 17.54 33.13 -10.35
C HIS A 221 18.20 32.58 -11.63
N ASP A 222 19.48 32.25 -11.53
CA ASP A 222 20.28 31.66 -12.62
C ASP A 222 20.68 30.20 -12.35
N GLN A 223 20.45 29.73 -11.12
CA GLN A 223 20.91 28.42 -10.66
C GLN A 223 19.77 27.64 -10.01
N GLU A 224 19.61 26.40 -10.42
CA GLU A 224 18.62 25.47 -9.89
C GLU A 224 19.32 24.21 -9.36
N TYR A 225 18.88 23.76 -8.19
CA TYR A 225 19.36 22.57 -7.51
C TYR A 225 18.25 21.53 -7.39
N TYR A 226 18.66 20.26 -7.33
CA TYR A 226 17.80 19.12 -7.10
C TYR A 226 18.09 18.50 -5.74
N LEU A 227 17.05 18.15 -4.98
CA LEU A 227 17.14 17.35 -3.77
C LEU A 227 16.00 16.33 -3.74
N SER A 228 16.32 15.08 -3.44
CA SER A 228 15.31 14.06 -3.14
C SER A 228 15.73 13.19 -1.96
N ILE A 229 14.77 12.82 -1.13
CA ILE A 229 14.90 11.90 0.00
C ILE A 229 13.81 10.84 -0.18
N VAL A 230 14.22 9.57 -0.22
CA VAL A 230 13.33 8.42 -0.35
C VAL A 230 13.54 7.51 0.85
N SER A 231 12.46 7.10 1.51
CA SER A 231 12.50 6.09 2.56
C SER A 231 12.69 4.70 1.95
N ASP A 232 13.68 3.97 2.46
CA ASP A 232 13.99 2.59 2.09
C ASP A 232 13.78 1.67 3.28
N ARG A 233 13.74 0.35 3.04
CA ARG A 233 13.56 -0.65 4.10
C ARG A 233 14.59 -0.56 5.24
N LEU A 234 15.84 -0.14 4.94
CA LEU A 234 16.96 -0.13 5.89
C LEU A 234 17.54 1.28 6.12
N GLY A 235 16.84 2.34 5.68
CA GLY A 235 17.35 3.70 5.79
C GLY A 235 16.65 4.66 4.84
N CYS A 236 17.38 5.66 4.37
CA CYS A 236 16.92 6.59 3.35
C CYS A 236 17.97 6.74 2.26
N THR A 237 17.52 6.93 1.03
CA THR A 237 18.35 7.35 -0.09
C THR A 237 18.20 8.84 -0.28
N ILE A 238 19.32 9.58 -0.25
CA ILE A 238 19.36 11.03 -0.43
C ILE A 238 20.12 11.34 -1.71
N SER A 239 19.48 12.06 -2.62
CA SER A 239 20.03 12.43 -3.92
C SER A 239 20.10 13.95 -4.08
N PHE A 240 21.18 14.45 -4.64
CA PHE A 240 21.41 15.88 -4.84
C PHE A 240 22.08 16.15 -6.20
N SER A 241 21.72 17.26 -6.85
CA SER A 241 22.43 17.74 -8.05
C SER A 241 22.47 19.27 -8.14
N GLU A 242 23.52 19.76 -8.78
CA GLU A 242 23.69 21.17 -9.20
C GLU A 242 22.98 21.48 -10.53
N CYS A 243 22.33 20.49 -11.16
CA CYS A 243 21.59 20.65 -12.40
C CYS A 243 20.12 20.29 -12.17
N GLY A 244 19.43 21.05 -11.31
CA GLY A 244 18.00 20.88 -11.07
C GLY A 244 17.11 21.39 -12.20
N GLY A 245 15.81 21.40 -11.95
CA GLY A 245 14.82 22.01 -12.83
C GLY A 245 14.25 21.08 -13.89
N ILE A 246 13.82 21.69 -14.99
CA ILE A 246 13.10 21.00 -16.08
C ILE A 246 13.97 19.98 -16.83
N GLU A 247 15.30 20.13 -16.78
CA GLU A 247 16.26 19.26 -17.49
C GLU A 247 16.98 18.26 -16.57
N ILE A 248 16.51 18.03 -15.34
CA ILE A 248 17.10 17.04 -14.44
C ILE A 248 17.15 15.63 -15.05
N GLU A 249 16.11 15.25 -15.82
CA GLU A 249 16.01 13.92 -16.45
C GLU A 249 17.15 13.68 -17.46
N GLU A 250 17.63 14.74 -18.11
CA GLU A 250 18.72 14.68 -19.09
C GLU A 250 20.12 14.74 -18.44
N ASN A 251 20.18 15.12 -17.15
CA ASN A 251 21.41 15.32 -16.38
C ASN A 251 21.54 14.33 -15.22
N TRP A 252 20.90 13.16 -15.32
CA TRP A 252 20.87 12.16 -14.24
C TRP A 252 22.27 11.63 -13.87
N ASP A 253 23.21 11.64 -14.82
CA ASP A 253 24.62 11.31 -14.60
C ASP A 253 25.33 12.25 -13.61
N LYS A 254 24.79 13.46 -13.40
CA LYS A 254 25.28 14.46 -12.45
C LYS A 254 24.59 14.38 -11.09
N VAL A 255 23.63 13.48 -10.91
CA VAL A 255 22.98 13.26 -9.61
C VAL A 255 23.89 12.42 -8.73
N LYS A 256 24.18 12.94 -7.54
CA LYS A 256 24.92 12.22 -6.52
C LYS A 256 23.96 11.66 -5.50
N THR A 257 24.25 10.45 -5.04
CA THR A 257 23.37 9.74 -4.11
C THR A 257 24.18 9.15 -2.97
N ILE A 258 23.64 9.28 -1.76
CA ILE A 258 24.10 8.57 -0.57
C ILE A 258 22.96 7.72 -0.01
N SER A 259 23.31 6.64 0.67
CA SER A 259 22.37 5.85 1.46
C SER A 259 22.71 6.02 2.94
N LEU A 260 21.72 6.48 3.71
CA LEU A 260 21.81 6.70 5.15
C LEU A 260 21.04 5.61 5.89
N PRO A 261 21.70 4.68 6.61
CA PRO A 261 21.01 3.66 7.39
C PRO A 261 20.11 4.24 8.49
N THR A 262 19.00 3.57 8.82
CA THR A 262 18.00 4.03 9.79
C THR A 262 18.57 4.46 11.14
N GLU A 263 19.56 3.72 11.65
CA GLU A 263 20.18 3.96 12.96
C GLU A 263 21.18 5.13 12.97
N LYS A 264 21.46 5.74 11.80
CA LYS A 264 22.45 6.81 11.67
C LYS A 264 21.78 8.17 11.49
N PRO A 265 22.18 9.19 12.25
CA PRO A 265 21.71 10.54 12.00
C PRO A 265 22.32 11.10 10.71
N MET A 266 21.60 12.02 10.06
CA MET A 266 22.19 12.85 9.01
C MET A 266 23.15 13.84 9.66
N THR A 267 24.43 13.79 9.24
CA THR A 267 25.49 14.71 9.70
C THR A 267 26.14 15.40 8.50
N LEU A 268 26.88 16.48 8.74
CA LEU A 268 27.65 17.15 7.67
C LEU A 268 28.66 16.20 7.03
N GLU A 269 29.24 15.27 7.78
CA GLU A 269 30.15 14.24 7.25
C GLU A 269 29.41 13.28 6.31
N ALA A 270 28.21 12.81 6.70
CA ALA A 270 27.40 11.94 5.86
C ALA A 270 26.92 12.66 4.58
N CYS A 271 26.62 13.96 4.68
CA CYS A 271 26.20 14.81 3.56
C CYS A 271 27.36 15.24 2.65
N ALA A 272 28.61 15.24 3.15
CA ALA A 272 29.79 15.73 2.43
C ALA A 272 29.94 15.22 0.98
N PRO A 273 29.69 13.92 0.66
CA PRO A 273 29.76 13.44 -0.72
C PRO A 273 28.79 14.13 -1.69
N LEU A 274 27.61 14.54 -1.22
CA LEU A 274 26.61 15.24 -2.04
C LEU A 274 27.10 16.64 -2.43
N ILE A 275 27.67 17.35 -1.47
CA ILE A 275 28.02 18.78 -1.58
C ILE A 275 29.49 19.04 -1.96
N ALA A 276 30.30 17.99 -2.17
CA ALA A 276 31.74 18.11 -2.35
C ALA A 276 32.20 18.98 -3.54
N THR A 277 31.40 19.06 -4.61
CA THR A 277 31.73 19.84 -5.83
C THR A 277 31.26 21.28 -5.76
N LEU A 278 30.40 21.62 -4.79
CA LEU A 278 29.86 22.97 -4.65
C LEU A 278 30.99 23.97 -4.31
N PRO A 279 30.86 25.24 -4.77
CA PRO A 279 31.72 26.33 -4.31
C PRO A 279 31.72 26.44 -2.78
N LEU A 280 32.87 26.80 -2.20
CA LEU A 280 33.05 26.86 -0.74
C LEU A 280 32.05 27.80 -0.06
N GLU A 281 31.65 28.87 -0.74
CA GLU A 281 30.74 29.91 -0.24
C GLU A 281 29.32 29.37 0.02
N VAL A 282 28.84 28.43 -0.79
CA VAL A 282 27.47 27.88 -0.70
C VAL A 282 27.42 26.50 -0.08
N ARG A 283 28.56 25.78 -0.04
CA ARG A 283 28.64 24.40 0.44
C ARG A 283 28.10 24.22 1.85
N GLY A 284 28.48 25.09 2.79
CA GLY A 284 28.00 25.03 4.17
C GLY A 284 26.49 25.23 4.26
N LYS A 285 25.97 26.25 3.57
CA LYS A 285 24.54 26.59 3.52
C LYS A 285 23.69 25.46 2.95
N ILE A 286 24.10 24.87 1.83
CA ILE A 286 23.38 23.74 1.23
C ILE A 286 23.50 22.48 2.11
N GLY A 287 24.65 22.27 2.77
CA GLY A 287 24.82 21.19 3.75
C GLY A 287 23.82 21.31 4.90
N ASP A 288 23.76 22.46 5.55
CA ASP A 288 22.83 22.75 6.65
C ASP A 288 21.37 22.62 6.20
N PHE A 289 21.06 23.02 4.97
CA PHE A 289 19.74 22.87 4.37
C PHE A 289 19.33 21.41 4.20
N ILE A 290 20.20 20.57 3.64
CA ILE A 290 19.93 19.13 3.48
C ILE A 290 19.70 18.47 4.84
N LEU A 291 20.48 18.85 5.86
CA LEU A 291 20.29 18.39 7.24
C LEU A 291 18.92 18.82 7.79
N GLY A 292 18.52 20.08 7.59
CA GLY A 292 17.22 20.60 8.00
C GLY A 292 16.05 19.92 7.28
N VAL A 293 16.13 19.73 5.97
CA VAL A 293 15.13 19.01 5.18
C VAL A 293 15.02 17.56 5.64
N PHE A 294 16.14 16.89 5.93
CA PHE A 294 16.12 15.53 6.47
C PHE A 294 15.48 15.47 7.87
N ALA A 295 15.73 16.47 8.73
CA ALA A 295 15.06 16.56 10.03
C ALA A 295 13.53 16.72 9.87
N VAL A 296 13.07 17.56 8.94
CA VAL A 296 11.64 17.70 8.61
C VAL A 296 11.07 16.40 8.03
N PHE A 297 11.81 15.73 7.14
CA PHE A 297 11.44 14.45 6.56
C PHE A 297 11.14 13.40 7.63
N GLN A 298 12.01 13.29 8.63
CA GLN A 298 11.80 12.37 9.76
C GLN A 298 10.71 12.84 10.73
N ASP A 299 10.69 14.13 11.07
CA ASP A 299 9.80 14.70 12.10
C ASP A 299 8.32 14.67 11.70
N LEU A 300 8.05 14.77 10.40
CA LEU A 300 6.71 14.76 9.83
C LEU A 300 6.34 13.41 9.19
N ASP A 301 7.16 12.36 9.31
CA ASP A 301 6.92 11.03 8.73
C ASP A 301 6.70 11.05 7.21
N PHE A 302 7.61 11.68 6.47
CA PHE A 302 7.67 11.54 5.03
C PHE A 302 8.18 10.14 4.63
N SER A 303 7.59 9.58 3.58
CA SER A 303 8.11 8.41 2.85
C SER A 303 8.88 8.84 1.60
N PHE A 304 8.55 9.99 1.03
CA PHE A 304 9.20 10.59 -0.13
C PHE A 304 9.16 12.11 -0.05
N LEU A 305 10.26 12.78 -0.39
CA LEU A 305 10.31 14.23 -0.57
C LEU A 305 11.23 14.54 -1.74
N GLU A 306 10.79 15.41 -2.62
CA GLU A 306 11.55 15.93 -3.74
C GLU A 306 11.37 17.43 -3.85
N MET A 307 12.46 18.16 -3.97
CA MET A 307 12.50 19.57 -4.31
C MET A 307 13.19 19.73 -5.66
N ASN A 308 12.40 20.03 -6.69
CA ASN A 308 12.89 20.13 -8.06
C ASN A 308 12.21 21.27 -8.85
N PRO A 309 12.71 22.51 -8.80
CA PRO A 309 13.98 22.92 -8.21
C PRO A 309 13.86 23.61 -6.85
N PHE A 310 15.00 23.77 -6.19
CA PHE A 310 15.21 24.88 -5.27
C PHE A 310 16.37 25.75 -5.76
N THR A 311 16.42 27.01 -5.34
CA THR A 311 17.47 27.97 -5.72
C THR A 311 18.09 28.64 -4.50
N LEU A 312 18.99 29.61 -4.69
CA LEU A 312 19.55 30.45 -3.63
C LEU A 312 19.08 31.89 -3.81
N VAL A 313 18.44 32.45 -2.78
CA VAL A 313 18.05 33.86 -2.70
C VAL A 313 18.87 34.52 -1.62
N ASN A 314 19.71 35.50 -1.98
CA ASN A 314 20.66 36.14 -1.05
C ASN A 314 21.56 35.13 -0.31
N GLY A 315 21.95 34.05 -1.00
CA GLY A 315 22.77 32.97 -0.43
C GLY A 315 22.02 31.96 0.44
N GLU A 316 20.70 32.11 0.59
CA GLU A 316 19.86 31.18 1.37
C GLU A 316 19.00 30.29 0.44
N PRO A 317 18.87 28.98 0.74
CA PRO A 317 18.02 28.07 -0.01
C PRO A 317 16.55 28.48 -0.04
N TYR A 318 15.96 28.46 -1.23
CA TYR A 318 14.57 28.79 -1.50
C TYR A 318 13.93 27.68 -2.37
N PRO A 319 13.02 26.86 -1.83
CA PRO A 319 12.27 25.88 -2.62
C PRO A 319 11.35 26.55 -3.64
N LEU A 320 11.42 26.13 -4.91
CA LEU A 320 10.54 26.63 -5.99
C LEU A 320 9.47 25.61 -6.38
N ASP A 321 9.75 24.33 -6.17
CA ASP A 321 8.79 23.24 -6.33
C ASP A 321 9.08 22.14 -5.31
N MET A 322 8.02 21.51 -4.83
CA MET A 322 8.12 20.39 -3.91
C MET A 322 7.04 19.35 -4.23
N ARG A 323 7.42 18.08 -4.15
CA ARG A 323 6.52 16.95 -4.06
C ARG A 323 6.86 16.16 -2.80
N GLY A 324 5.84 15.77 -2.04
CA GLY A 324 6.03 14.96 -0.84
C GLY A 324 4.98 13.86 -0.74
N GLU A 325 5.34 12.77 -0.07
CA GLU A 325 4.43 11.71 0.34
C GLU A 325 4.66 11.49 1.84
N LEU A 326 3.56 11.51 2.60
CA LEU A 326 3.54 11.25 4.03
C LEU A 326 3.02 9.83 4.28
N ASP A 327 3.51 9.18 5.34
CA ASP A 327 2.93 7.93 5.83
C ASP A 327 1.61 8.23 6.56
N ASP A 328 0.48 8.17 5.85
CA ASP A 328 -0.86 8.46 6.39
C ASP A 328 -1.19 7.69 7.69
N THR A 329 -0.58 6.53 7.91
CA THR A 329 -0.72 5.76 9.15
C THR A 329 -0.09 6.44 10.37
N ALA A 330 0.78 7.42 10.17
CA ALA A 330 1.38 8.25 11.21
C ALA A 330 0.49 9.42 11.67
N ALA A 331 -0.71 9.59 11.09
CA ALA A 331 -1.61 10.69 11.42
C ALA A 331 -1.92 10.77 12.93
N PHE A 332 -2.11 9.62 13.61
CA PHE A 332 -2.44 9.58 15.04
C PHE A 332 -1.37 10.22 15.95
N LYS A 333 -0.09 10.20 15.55
CA LYS A 333 1.02 10.84 16.29
C LYS A 333 1.34 12.24 15.77
N ASN A 334 1.04 12.51 14.49
CA ASN A 334 1.33 13.80 13.84
C ASN A 334 0.15 14.77 13.81
N PHE A 335 -1.00 14.44 14.38
CA PHE A 335 -2.23 15.26 14.29
C PHE A 335 -2.03 16.75 14.63
N LYS A 336 -1.17 17.09 15.61
CA LYS A 336 -0.86 18.49 15.96
C LYS A 336 0.01 19.20 14.92
N LYS A 337 0.90 18.47 14.25
CA LYS A 337 1.85 19.01 13.27
C LYS A 337 1.24 19.10 11.88
N TRP A 338 0.48 18.08 11.50
CA TRP A 338 -0.19 18.01 10.19
C TRP A 338 -1.44 18.87 10.13
N GLY A 339 -2.15 19.05 11.25
CA GLY A 339 -3.42 19.79 11.25
C GLY A 339 -4.43 19.11 10.34
N ASP A 340 -5.15 19.91 9.55
CA ASP A 340 -6.16 19.45 8.60
C ASP A 340 -5.54 19.16 7.23
N ILE A 341 -4.48 18.36 7.20
CA ILE A 341 -3.80 18.02 5.94
C ILE A 341 -4.72 17.20 5.03
N GLU A 342 -4.75 17.55 3.74
CA GLU A 342 -5.50 16.81 2.72
C GLU A 342 -4.56 15.88 1.95
N PHE A 343 -5.03 14.67 1.65
CA PHE A 343 -4.35 13.72 0.77
C PHE A 343 -5.04 13.70 -0.61
N PRO A 344 -4.60 14.52 -1.57
CA PRO A 344 -5.25 14.60 -2.87
C PRO A 344 -5.13 13.26 -3.62
N LEU A 345 -6.18 12.93 -4.37
CA LEU A 345 -6.15 11.78 -5.26
C LEU A 345 -5.23 12.02 -6.47
N PRO A 346 -4.73 10.94 -7.10
CA PRO A 346 -4.01 11.05 -8.37
C PRO A 346 -4.80 11.83 -9.42
N PHE A 347 -4.10 12.59 -10.26
CA PHE A 347 -4.71 13.40 -11.31
C PHE A 347 -5.73 12.61 -12.14
N GLY A 348 -6.92 13.19 -12.29
CA GLY A 348 -8.05 12.63 -13.04
C GLY A 348 -8.88 11.58 -12.32
N ARG A 349 -8.55 11.26 -11.06
CA ARG A 349 -9.42 10.51 -10.18
C ARG A 349 -10.20 11.46 -9.28
N VAL A 350 -11.52 11.30 -9.25
CA VAL A 350 -12.41 11.95 -8.28
C VAL A 350 -13.20 10.84 -7.59
N LEU A 351 -13.32 10.92 -6.26
CA LEU A 351 -14.19 10.00 -5.53
C LEU A 351 -15.64 10.28 -5.94
N SER A 352 -16.33 9.26 -6.38
CA SER A 352 -17.78 9.28 -6.46
C SER A 352 -18.39 9.40 -5.05
N PRO A 353 -19.64 9.88 -4.92
CA PRO A 353 -20.30 9.99 -3.62
C PRO A 353 -20.31 8.68 -2.81
N THR A 354 -20.38 7.54 -3.52
CA THR A 354 -20.33 6.20 -2.91
C THR A 354 -18.93 5.83 -2.42
N GLU A 355 -17.87 6.15 -3.17
CA GLU A 355 -16.49 5.94 -2.74
C GLU A 355 -16.15 6.85 -1.54
N SER A 356 -16.57 8.12 -1.55
CA SER A 356 -16.39 9.03 -0.40
C SER A 356 -17.09 8.52 0.86
N PHE A 357 -18.31 7.99 0.73
CA PHE A 357 -19.01 7.41 1.87
C PHE A 357 -18.26 6.21 2.46
N ILE A 358 -17.79 5.26 1.63
CA ILE A 358 -17.00 4.12 2.10
C ILE A 358 -15.68 4.57 2.74
N HIS A 359 -14.99 5.53 2.14
CA HIS A 359 -13.78 6.11 2.70
C HIS A 359 -14.03 6.68 4.11
N SER A 360 -15.14 7.40 4.30
CA SER A 360 -15.51 7.92 5.63
C SER A 360 -15.88 6.84 6.67
N LEU A 361 -16.29 5.64 6.23
CA LEU A 361 -16.52 4.50 7.12
C LEU A 361 -15.19 3.85 7.52
N ASP A 362 -14.28 3.71 6.55
CA ASP A 362 -12.93 3.16 6.72
C ASP A 362 -12.11 3.96 7.76
N GLU A 363 -12.16 5.29 7.70
CA GLU A 363 -11.50 6.18 8.69
C GLU A 363 -12.02 6.02 10.13
N LYS A 364 -13.23 5.48 10.31
CA LYS A 364 -13.91 5.38 11.61
C LYS A 364 -13.87 3.98 12.20
N THR A 365 -13.25 3.03 11.50
CA THR A 365 -13.17 1.63 11.92
C THR A 365 -11.72 1.19 12.09
N SER A 366 -11.51 0.18 12.92
CA SER A 366 -10.23 -0.55 12.99
C SER A 366 -10.13 -1.67 11.94
N ALA A 367 -11.24 -1.93 11.23
CA ALA A 367 -11.27 -2.77 10.06
C ALA A 367 -10.69 -2.03 8.83
N SER A 368 -10.70 -2.68 7.67
CA SER A 368 -10.39 -2.06 6.38
C SER A 368 -11.59 -2.24 5.46
N LEU A 369 -12.04 -1.14 4.86
CA LEU A 369 -13.16 -1.05 3.93
C LEU A 369 -12.72 -0.24 2.70
N LYS A 370 -12.36 -0.91 1.61
CA LYS A 370 -11.99 -0.22 0.37
C LYS A 370 -13.02 -0.52 -0.72
N PHE A 371 -13.39 0.52 -1.47
CA PHE A 371 -14.28 0.43 -2.61
C PHE A 371 -13.82 1.39 -3.69
N THR A 372 -13.78 0.93 -4.93
CA THR A 372 -13.44 1.75 -6.09
C THR A 372 -14.27 1.30 -7.28
N VAL A 373 -14.93 2.23 -7.95
CA VAL A 373 -15.69 1.94 -9.16
C VAL A 373 -14.73 1.93 -10.36
N LEU A 374 -14.73 0.83 -11.10
CA LEU A 374 -13.87 0.66 -12.29
C LEU A 374 -14.66 0.90 -13.57
N ASN A 375 -15.81 0.25 -13.69
CA ASN A 375 -16.72 0.38 -14.81
C ASN A 375 -18.16 0.37 -14.28
N PRO A 376 -18.86 1.52 -14.18
CA PRO A 376 -20.25 1.55 -13.73
C PRO A 376 -21.20 0.64 -14.53
N LYS A 377 -20.86 0.32 -15.78
CA LYS A 377 -21.62 -0.57 -16.68
C LYS A 377 -21.15 -2.03 -16.63
N GLY A 378 -20.14 -2.34 -15.84
CA GLY A 378 -19.63 -3.70 -15.67
C GLY A 378 -20.72 -4.64 -15.18
N ARG A 379 -20.70 -5.89 -15.64
CA ARG A 379 -21.68 -6.92 -15.26
C ARG A 379 -21.19 -7.85 -14.15
N ILE A 380 -19.90 -7.81 -13.79
CA ILE A 380 -19.31 -8.59 -12.70
C ILE A 380 -18.94 -7.63 -11.56
N TRP A 381 -19.59 -7.79 -10.42
CA TRP A 381 -19.33 -7.00 -9.21
C TRP A 381 -18.75 -7.87 -8.12
N THR A 382 -17.91 -7.29 -7.28
CA THR A 382 -17.20 -8.00 -6.22
C THR A 382 -17.50 -7.41 -4.86
N MET A 383 -17.65 -8.30 -3.87
CA MET A 383 -17.69 -7.99 -2.43
C MET A 383 -16.85 -9.05 -1.74
N VAL A 384 -15.53 -8.86 -1.80
CA VAL A 384 -14.55 -9.89 -1.42
C VAL A 384 -13.92 -9.53 -0.08
N ALA A 385 -13.79 -10.49 0.82
CA ALA A 385 -13.15 -10.22 2.09
C ALA A 385 -11.65 -10.59 2.11
N GLY A 386 -10.83 -9.60 2.50
CA GLY A 386 -9.37 -9.66 2.55
C GLY A 386 -8.70 -9.01 1.33
N GLY A 387 -7.83 -8.02 1.57
CA GLY A 387 -7.11 -7.30 0.50
C GLY A 387 -6.29 -8.19 -0.44
N GLY A 388 -5.65 -9.26 0.05
CA GLY A 388 -4.97 -10.22 -0.82
C GLY A 388 -5.94 -11.05 -1.67
N ALA A 389 -7.11 -11.37 -1.13
CA ALA A 389 -8.12 -12.13 -1.87
C ALA A 389 -8.79 -11.26 -2.94
N SER A 390 -9.18 -10.02 -2.62
CA SER A 390 -9.81 -9.11 -3.59
C SER A 390 -8.98 -8.93 -4.86
N VAL A 391 -7.65 -8.76 -4.72
CA VAL A 391 -6.72 -8.72 -5.86
C VAL A 391 -6.77 -10.01 -6.66
N ILE A 392 -6.68 -11.18 -6.01
CA ILE A 392 -6.72 -12.48 -6.71
C ILE A 392 -8.06 -12.71 -7.43
N TYR A 393 -9.18 -12.24 -6.89
CA TYR A 393 -10.48 -12.31 -7.57
C TYR A 393 -10.51 -11.43 -8.82
N ALA A 394 -10.02 -10.18 -8.72
CA ALA A 394 -9.91 -9.27 -9.86
C ALA A 394 -8.97 -9.83 -10.94
N ASP A 395 -7.78 -10.30 -10.54
CA ASP A 395 -6.80 -10.95 -11.42
C ASP A 395 -7.43 -12.15 -12.14
N THR A 396 -8.17 -13.00 -11.43
CA THR A 396 -8.79 -14.17 -12.08
C THR A 396 -9.82 -13.76 -13.13
N VAL A 397 -10.63 -12.73 -12.88
CA VAL A 397 -11.56 -12.22 -13.90
C VAL A 397 -10.81 -11.62 -15.09
N GLY A 398 -9.71 -10.90 -14.82
CA GLY A 398 -8.83 -10.34 -15.85
C GLY A 398 -8.12 -11.39 -16.69
N ASP A 399 -7.51 -12.40 -16.07
CA ASP A 399 -6.82 -13.53 -16.70
C ASP A 399 -7.74 -14.36 -17.58
N LEU A 400 -9.03 -14.42 -17.24
CA LEU A 400 -10.06 -15.06 -18.05
C LEU A 400 -10.55 -14.18 -19.21
N GLY A 401 -10.03 -12.96 -19.35
CA GLY A 401 -10.32 -12.04 -20.46
C GLY A 401 -11.48 -11.07 -20.22
N TYR A 402 -11.95 -10.93 -18.98
CA TYR A 402 -13.17 -10.17 -18.64
C TYR A 402 -12.91 -8.96 -17.73
N ALA A 403 -11.68 -8.43 -17.73
CA ALA A 403 -11.33 -7.23 -16.94
C ALA A 403 -12.28 -6.05 -17.23
N SER A 404 -12.71 -5.85 -18.48
CA SER A 404 -13.64 -4.79 -18.87
C SER A 404 -15.05 -4.95 -18.30
N GLU A 405 -15.43 -6.14 -17.83
CA GLU A 405 -16.73 -6.42 -17.21
C GLU A 405 -16.72 -6.21 -15.68
N LEU A 406 -15.56 -5.94 -15.07
CA LEU A 406 -15.45 -5.66 -13.63
C LEU A 406 -16.06 -4.30 -13.31
N GLY A 407 -17.11 -4.30 -12.49
CA GLY A 407 -17.76 -3.09 -12.03
C GLY A 407 -16.92 -2.30 -11.03
N ASN A 408 -16.21 -3.01 -10.17
CA ASN A 408 -15.49 -2.44 -9.04
C ASN A 408 -14.26 -3.26 -8.64
N TYR A 409 -13.39 -2.61 -7.89
CA TYR A 409 -12.47 -3.24 -6.95
C TYR A 409 -13.01 -2.98 -5.53
N ALA A 410 -13.12 -4.03 -4.72
CA ALA A 410 -13.73 -3.96 -3.40
C ALA A 410 -13.09 -4.95 -2.44
N GLU A 411 -12.79 -4.48 -1.24
CA GLU A 411 -12.46 -5.36 -0.12
C GLU A 411 -13.04 -4.90 1.22
N TYR A 412 -13.32 -5.89 2.07
CA TYR A 412 -13.50 -5.66 3.50
C TYR A 412 -12.66 -6.65 4.32
N SER A 413 -11.94 -6.19 5.33
CA SER A 413 -11.06 -7.03 6.14
C SER A 413 -10.81 -6.46 7.54
N GLY A 414 -10.04 -7.13 8.39
CA GLY A 414 -9.82 -6.67 9.78
C GLY A 414 -10.97 -6.95 10.76
N ALA A 415 -11.90 -7.84 10.39
CA ALA A 415 -13.07 -8.21 11.20
C ALA A 415 -14.04 -7.05 11.50
N PRO A 416 -14.60 -6.41 10.44
CA PRO A 416 -15.64 -5.41 10.61
C PRO A 416 -16.88 -6.01 11.27
N ASN A 417 -17.62 -5.16 11.99
CA ASN A 417 -18.86 -5.52 12.65
C ASN A 417 -20.03 -5.64 11.65
N GLU A 418 -21.17 -6.12 12.12
CA GLU A 418 -22.35 -6.36 11.26
C GLU A 418 -22.87 -5.09 10.59
N ASP A 419 -22.88 -3.95 11.29
CA ASP A 419 -23.41 -2.69 10.74
C ASP A 419 -22.47 -2.10 9.69
N GLU A 420 -21.16 -2.12 9.93
CA GLU A 420 -20.15 -1.71 8.94
C GLU A 420 -20.30 -2.50 7.64
N VAL A 421 -20.44 -3.82 7.72
CA VAL A 421 -20.64 -4.68 6.54
C VAL A 421 -21.99 -4.44 5.88
N LEU A 422 -23.04 -4.13 6.65
CA LEU A 422 -24.34 -3.74 6.10
C LEU A 422 -24.24 -2.46 5.26
N GLN A 423 -23.64 -1.39 5.79
CA GLN A 423 -23.48 -0.14 5.06
C GLN A 423 -22.61 -0.34 3.80
N TYR A 424 -21.52 -1.10 3.95
CA TYR A 424 -20.65 -1.47 2.83
C TYR A 424 -21.41 -2.24 1.74
N ALA A 425 -22.15 -3.28 2.11
CA ALA A 425 -22.91 -4.10 1.18
C ALA A 425 -24.01 -3.32 0.46
N ARG A 426 -24.68 -2.37 1.14
CA ARG A 426 -25.67 -1.47 0.52
C ARG A 426 -25.06 -0.69 -0.65
N VAL A 427 -23.88 -0.10 -0.44
CA VAL A 427 -23.19 0.67 -1.48
C VAL A 427 -22.83 -0.22 -2.67
N VAL A 428 -22.23 -1.38 -2.42
CA VAL A 428 -21.86 -2.31 -3.49
C VAL A 428 -23.08 -2.74 -4.29
N ILE A 429 -24.19 -3.11 -3.63
CA ILE A 429 -25.42 -3.54 -4.30
C ILE A 429 -26.08 -2.39 -5.06
N ASP A 430 -26.13 -1.18 -4.49
CA ASP A 430 -26.68 -0.01 -5.17
C ASP A 430 -25.90 0.30 -6.45
N CYS A 431 -24.57 0.21 -6.42
CA CYS A 431 -23.74 0.38 -7.63
C CYS A 431 -23.97 -0.77 -8.63
N ALA A 432 -23.99 -2.02 -8.16
CA ALA A 432 -24.15 -3.20 -9.01
C ALA A 432 -25.50 -3.27 -9.74
N THR A 433 -26.50 -2.57 -9.21
CA THR A 433 -27.89 -2.57 -9.69
C THR A 433 -28.32 -1.24 -10.32
N ALA A 434 -27.42 -0.25 -10.45
CA ALA A 434 -27.75 1.10 -10.89
C ALA A 434 -28.23 1.19 -12.36
N ASP A 435 -27.71 0.35 -13.26
CA ASP A 435 -27.98 0.42 -14.71
C ASP A 435 -28.50 -0.92 -15.26
N PRO A 436 -29.74 -1.34 -14.93
CA PRO A 436 -30.30 -2.59 -15.44
C PRO A 436 -30.57 -2.48 -16.95
N ASP A 437 -29.80 -3.21 -17.75
CA ASP A 437 -29.85 -3.19 -19.22
C ASP A 437 -30.49 -4.48 -19.81
N GLY A 438 -31.19 -5.24 -18.96
CA GLY A 438 -31.82 -6.51 -19.31
C GLY A 438 -30.85 -7.69 -19.48
N ARG A 439 -29.52 -7.48 -19.37
CA ARG A 439 -28.53 -8.56 -19.40
C ARG A 439 -28.30 -9.12 -18.00
N LYS A 440 -27.86 -10.38 -17.92
CA LYS A 440 -27.49 -11.00 -16.65
C LYS A 440 -26.26 -10.31 -16.07
N ARG A 441 -26.27 -10.16 -14.75
CA ARG A 441 -25.18 -9.61 -13.94
C ARG A 441 -24.80 -10.61 -12.86
N ALA A 442 -23.57 -10.53 -12.35
CA ALA A 442 -23.06 -11.41 -11.31
C ALA A 442 -22.46 -10.61 -10.15
N LEU A 443 -22.77 -11.01 -8.92
CA LEU A 443 -22.17 -10.51 -7.68
C LEU A 443 -21.37 -11.63 -7.02
N LEU A 444 -20.06 -11.43 -6.91
CA LEU A 444 -19.11 -12.34 -6.29
C LEU A 444 -18.91 -11.95 -4.81
N ILE A 445 -19.52 -12.72 -3.90
CA ILE A 445 -19.33 -12.57 -2.45
C ILE A 445 -18.29 -13.58 -1.98
N GLY A 446 -17.02 -13.15 -2.00
CA GLY A 446 -15.88 -14.04 -2.01
C GLY A 446 -14.90 -13.88 -0.85
N GLY A 447 -13.86 -14.71 -0.91
CA GLY A 447 -12.56 -14.45 -0.29
C GLY A 447 -11.86 -15.68 0.26
N GLY A 448 -10.73 -15.42 0.92
CA GLY A 448 -9.91 -16.44 1.57
C GLY A 448 -10.61 -17.12 2.75
N ILE A 449 -9.91 -18.09 3.36
CA ILE A 449 -10.33 -18.65 4.65
C ILE A 449 -9.87 -17.65 5.71
N ALA A 450 -10.82 -17.00 6.40
CA ALA A 450 -10.49 -16.00 7.40
C ALA A 450 -9.81 -16.64 8.62
N ASN A 451 -8.84 -15.93 9.20
CA ASN A 451 -8.18 -16.36 10.43
C ASN A 451 -9.03 -16.05 11.68
N PHE A 452 -9.58 -14.83 11.76
CA PHE A 452 -10.26 -14.32 12.96
C PHE A 452 -11.60 -13.62 12.68
N THR A 453 -11.88 -13.19 11.44
CA THR A 453 -13.17 -12.58 11.09
C THR A 453 -14.32 -13.57 11.28
N ASP A 454 -15.33 -13.19 12.05
CA ASP A 454 -16.56 -13.97 12.20
C ASP A 454 -17.39 -13.88 10.90
N VAL A 455 -17.44 -15.00 10.17
CA VAL A 455 -18.16 -15.10 8.91
C VAL A 455 -19.67 -15.03 9.11
N ALA A 456 -20.20 -15.52 10.24
CA ALA A 456 -21.63 -15.44 10.50
C ALA A 456 -22.09 -14.00 10.80
N ALA A 457 -21.30 -13.25 11.58
CA ALA A 457 -21.60 -11.84 11.89
C ALA A 457 -21.52 -10.97 10.63
N THR A 458 -20.44 -11.10 9.86
CA THR A 458 -20.29 -10.33 8.60
C THR A 458 -21.36 -10.72 7.57
N PHE A 459 -21.72 -12.00 7.46
CA PHE A 459 -22.79 -12.41 6.55
C PHE A 459 -24.17 -11.93 6.99
N ASN A 460 -24.44 -11.71 8.28
CA ASN A 460 -25.71 -11.09 8.69
C ASN A 460 -25.89 -9.71 8.05
N GLY A 461 -24.84 -8.88 8.03
CA GLY A 461 -24.88 -7.55 7.42
C GLY A 461 -25.15 -7.61 5.92
N ILE A 462 -24.45 -8.52 5.22
CA ILE A 462 -24.67 -8.80 3.79
C ILE A 462 -26.12 -9.26 3.53
N ILE A 463 -26.61 -10.23 4.31
CA ILE A 463 -27.95 -10.80 4.16
C ILE A 463 -29.02 -9.72 4.34
N ARG A 464 -28.86 -8.84 5.34
CA ARG A 464 -29.75 -7.70 5.56
C ARG A 464 -29.76 -6.77 4.36
N ALA A 465 -28.59 -6.42 3.81
CA ALA A 465 -28.49 -5.58 2.63
C ALA A 465 -29.16 -6.23 1.39
N LEU A 466 -28.95 -7.53 1.18
CA LEU A 466 -29.57 -8.26 0.07
C LEU A 466 -31.11 -8.29 0.18
N ARG A 467 -31.66 -8.47 1.38
CA ARG A 467 -33.11 -8.37 1.64
C ARG A 467 -33.66 -6.99 1.32
N GLU A 468 -33.00 -5.94 1.81
CA GLU A 468 -33.42 -4.54 1.57
C GLU A 468 -33.42 -4.16 0.08
N LYS A 469 -32.60 -4.84 -0.73
CA LYS A 469 -32.39 -4.53 -2.15
C LYS A 469 -32.96 -5.59 -3.09
N GLU A 470 -33.84 -6.48 -2.60
CA GLU A 470 -34.42 -7.60 -3.36
C GLU A 470 -34.97 -7.17 -4.73
N SER A 471 -35.80 -6.12 -4.76
CA SER A 471 -36.42 -5.63 -5.99
C SER A 471 -35.40 -5.18 -7.03
N LYS A 472 -34.33 -4.50 -6.59
CA LYS A 472 -33.22 -4.06 -7.46
C LYS A 472 -32.41 -5.25 -7.98
N LEU A 473 -32.15 -6.25 -7.14
CA LEU A 473 -31.45 -7.47 -7.53
C LEU A 473 -32.22 -8.24 -8.61
N LYS A 474 -33.55 -8.36 -8.47
CA LYS A 474 -34.43 -8.96 -9.49
C LYS A 474 -34.44 -8.15 -10.78
N ALA A 475 -34.65 -6.83 -10.70
CA ALA A 475 -34.71 -5.95 -11.87
C ALA A 475 -33.41 -5.95 -12.68
N SER A 476 -32.26 -6.09 -12.01
CA SER A 476 -30.94 -6.17 -12.63
C SER A 476 -30.52 -7.59 -13.09
N ARG A 477 -31.41 -8.58 -12.96
CA ARG A 477 -31.13 -10.00 -13.27
C ARG A 477 -29.83 -10.50 -12.62
N MET A 478 -29.62 -10.11 -11.36
CA MET A 478 -28.42 -10.42 -10.61
C MET A 478 -28.36 -11.91 -10.26
N HIS A 479 -27.19 -12.51 -10.44
CA HIS A 479 -26.85 -13.84 -9.94
C HIS A 479 -25.76 -13.69 -8.88
N ILE A 480 -25.91 -14.38 -7.75
CA ILE A 480 -25.02 -14.21 -6.61
C ILE A 480 -24.22 -15.50 -6.42
N TYR A 481 -22.91 -15.37 -6.35
CA TYR A 481 -22.01 -16.49 -6.09
C TYR A 481 -21.22 -16.25 -4.82
N VAL A 482 -21.32 -17.18 -3.88
CA VAL A 482 -20.74 -17.04 -2.55
C VAL A 482 -19.67 -18.10 -2.33
N ARG A 483 -18.47 -17.68 -1.94
CA ARG A 483 -17.41 -18.60 -1.50
C ARG A 483 -16.70 -18.03 -0.28
N ARG A 484 -16.82 -18.68 0.87
CA ARG A 484 -16.17 -18.21 2.10
C ARG A 484 -15.79 -19.34 3.07
N GLY A 485 -14.75 -19.08 3.85
CA GLY A 485 -14.33 -19.91 5.00
C GLY A 485 -13.83 -19.04 6.15
N GLY A 486 -13.69 -19.63 7.34
CA GLY A 486 -13.20 -18.96 8.56
C GLY A 486 -14.07 -19.23 9.78
N PRO A 487 -13.87 -18.54 10.91
CA PRO A 487 -14.71 -18.67 12.10
C PRO A 487 -16.21 -18.57 11.78
N ASN A 488 -17.01 -19.51 12.29
CA ASN A 488 -18.47 -19.56 12.13
C ASN A 488 -18.99 -19.59 10.68
N TYR A 489 -18.15 -19.98 9.71
CA TYR A 489 -18.54 -19.96 8.30
C TYR A 489 -19.71 -20.88 7.99
N GLN A 490 -19.82 -22.05 8.62
CA GLN A 490 -20.92 -22.98 8.35
C GLN A 490 -22.28 -22.32 8.62
N THR A 491 -22.38 -21.57 9.73
CA THR A 491 -23.57 -20.80 10.09
C THR A 491 -23.84 -19.69 9.07
N GLY A 492 -22.81 -18.93 8.69
CA GLY A 492 -22.94 -17.87 7.67
C GLY A 492 -23.41 -18.43 6.32
N LEU A 493 -22.78 -19.49 5.82
CA LEU A 493 -23.16 -20.15 4.57
C LEU A 493 -24.55 -20.75 4.61
N ALA A 494 -24.96 -21.36 5.74
CA ALA A 494 -26.31 -21.91 5.90
C ALA A 494 -27.38 -20.80 5.79
N LYS A 495 -27.16 -19.66 6.46
CA LYS A 495 -28.05 -18.50 6.35
C LYS A 495 -28.11 -17.94 4.93
N MET A 496 -26.98 -17.89 4.24
CA MET A 496 -26.92 -17.41 2.85
C MET A 496 -27.65 -18.34 1.87
N ARG A 497 -27.62 -19.67 2.10
CA ARG A 497 -28.41 -20.63 1.30
C ARG A 497 -29.90 -20.43 1.49
N ALA A 498 -30.34 -20.30 2.74
CA ALA A 498 -31.75 -20.02 3.05
C ALA A 498 -32.24 -18.72 2.42
N LEU A 499 -31.39 -17.69 2.35
CA LEU A 499 -31.71 -16.43 1.70
C LEU A 499 -31.98 -16.58 0.19
N GLY A 500 -31.27 -17.47 -0.51
CA GLY A 500 -31.48 -17.68 -1.95
C GLY A 500 -32.91 -18.12 -2.28
N GLU A 501 -33.45 -19.04 -1.48
CA GLU A 501 -34.84 -19.50 -1.58
C GLU A 501 -35.84 -18.40 -1.22
N GLU A 502 -35.53 -17.61 -0.18
CA GLU A 502 -36.35 -16.48 0.28
C GLU A 502 -36.49 -15.38 -0.79
N LEU A 503 -35.37 -14.94 -1.37
CA LEU A 503 -35.38 -13.82 -2.32
C LEU A 503 -35.86 -14.23 -3.71
N GLY A 504 -35.80 -15.50 -4.10
CA GLY A 504 -36.02 -15.91 -5.49
C GLY A 504 -35.01 -15.31 -6.46
N VAL A 505 -33.79 -15.04 -5.98
CA VAL A 505 -32.63 -14.59 -6.76
C VAL A 505 -31.67 -15.77 -6.87
N PRO A 506 -31.12 -16.10 -8.05
CA PRO A 506 -30.16 -17.19 -8.20
C PRO A 506 -28.94 -16.96 -7.28
N LEU A 507 -28.76 -17.86 -6.31
CA LEU A 507 -27.73 -17.75 -5.28
C LEU A 507 -27.05 -19.10 -5.05
N GLU A 508 -25.77 -19.20 -5.39
CA GLU A 508 -24.97 -20.42 -5.20
C GLU A 508 -23.93 -20.23 -4.08
N VAL A 509 -23.85 -21.20 -3.16
CA VAL A 509 -23.04 -21.08 -1.93
C VAL A 509 -22.05 -22.22 -1.74
N TYR A 510 -20.77 -21.85 -1.72
CA TYR A 510 -19.62 -22.74 -1.62
C TYR A 510 -18.79 -22.46 -0.36
N GLY A 511 -18.24 -23.52 0.23
CA GLY A 511 -17.33 -23.45 1.36
C GLY A 511 -15.85 -23.62 0.99
N PRO A 512 -15.00 -23.91 1.99
CA PRO A 512 -13.57 -24.12 1.82
C PRO A 512 -13.20 -25.31 0.91
N GLU A 513 -14.13 -26.25 0.70
CA GLU A 513 -13.97 -27.39 -0.20
C GLU A 513 -13.86 -26.98 -1.67
N ALA A 514 -14.42 -25.82 -2.04
CA ALA A 514 -14.28 -25.24 -3.36
C ALA A 514 -13.01 -24.38 -3.46
N THR A 515 -12.42 -24.32 -4.66
CA THR A 515 -11.33 -23.39 -4.96
C THR A 515 -11.80 -21.95 -4.74
N MET A 516 -10.91 -21.08 -4.25
CA MET A 516 -11.27 -19.70 -3.89
C MET A 516 -11.90 -18.95 -5.06
N THR A 517 -11.27 -19.01 -6.23
CA THR A 517 -11.68 -18.26 -7.42
C THR A 517 -12.57 -19.06 -8.37
N GLY A 518 -13.02 -20.26 -7.98
CA GLY A 518 -13.89 -21.10 -8.81
C GLY A 518 -15.21 -20.41 -9.19
N ILE A 519 -15.74 -19.57 -8.29
CA ILE A 519 -16.94 -18.78 -8.53
C ILE A 519 -16.75 -17.67 -9.57
N CYS A 520 -15.52 -17.21 -9.85
CA CYS A 520 -15.26 -16.23 -10.91
C CYS A 520 -15.64 -16.81 -12.29
N LYS A 521 -15.28 -18.06 -12.54
CA LYS A 521 -15.63 -18.75 -13.78
C LYS A 521 -17.15 -18.89 -13.93
N GLN A 522 -17.86 -19.24 -12.85
CA GLN A 522 -19.31 -19.37 -12.86
C GLN A 522 -20.01 -18.04 -13.15
N ALA A 523 -19.53 -16.94 -12.55
CA ALA A 523 -20.01 -15.60 -12.85
C ALA A 523 -19.80 -15.21 -14.32
N ILE A 524 -18.65 -15.55 -14.90
CA ILE A 524 -18.36 -15.32 -16.32
C ILE A 524 -19.31 -16.15 -17.20
N ASP A 525 -19.44 -17.44 -16.94
CA ASP A 525 -20.34 -18.33 -17.68
C ASP A 525 -21.79 -17.80 -17.61
N CYS A 526 -22.21 -17.25 -16.46
CA CYS A 526 -23.51 -16.60 -16.28
C CYS A 526 -23.70 -15.38 -17.17
N ILE A 527 -22.78 -14.41 -17.17
CA ILE A 527 -22.92 -13.19 -17.98
C ILE A 527 -22.74 -13.43 -19.48
N MET A 528 -22.16 -14.58 -19.86
CA MET A 528 -21.99 -15.02 -21.25
C MET A 528 -23.15 -15.86 -21.76
N SER A 529 -23.90 -16.53 -20.87
CA SER A 529 -25.07 -17.28 -21.27
C SER A 529 -26.11 -16.35 -21.94
N ALA A 530 -26.66 -16.78 -23.08
CA ALA A 530 -27.68 -16.01 -23.80
C ALA A 530 -28.86 -15.68 -22.87
N ALA A 531 -29.40 -14.47 -23.05
CA ALA A 531 -30.39 -13.85 -22.17
C ALA A 531 -31.74 -14.58 -22.17
#